data_AF-A0A1V5SJE9-F1
#
_entry.id   AF-A0A1V5SJE9-F1
#
_cell.length_a   1.000
_cell.length_b   1.000
_cell.length_c   1.000
_cell.angle_alpha   90.00
_cell.angle_beta   90.00
_cell.angle_gamma   90.00
#
_symmetry.space_group_name_H-M   'P 1'
#
loop_
_entity.id
_entity.type
_entity.pdbx_description
1 polymer ?
#
loop_
_entity_poly.entity_id
_entity_poly.type
_entity_poly.pdbx_seq_one_letter_code
_entity_poly.pdbx_strand_id
1 'polypeptide(L)' 'MSKDEYLFDTNILIYHTQGFNPAVDLILKHIQQGSLYISILTKIEFRG' A
#
# COMPACT_ATOMS: atom_id res chain seq x y z
N MET A 1 22.04 3.57 7.66
CA MET A 1 21.30 3.10 6.46
C MET A 1 20.01 3.88 6.41
N SER A 2 19.76 4.64 5.34
CA SER A 2 18.44 5.24 5.11
C SER A 2 17.43 4.10 5.07
N LYS A 3 16.36 4.18 5.87
CA LYS A 3 15.23 3.27 5.67
C LYS A 3 14.56 3.71 4.38
N ASP A 4 14.46 2.81 3.41
CA ASP A 4 13.70 3.10 2.21
C ASP A 4 12.23 3.27 2.61
N GLU A 5 11.68 4.46 2.33
CA GLU A 5 10.28 4.77 2.57
C GLU A 5 9.50 4.54 1.28
N TYR A 6 8.48 3.68 1.34
CA TYR A 6 7.62 3.36 0.20
C TYR A 6 6.29 4.10 0.34
N LEU A 7 5.90 4.82 -0.72
CA LEU A 7 4.57 5.42 -0.86
C LEU A 7 3.71 4.54 -1.77
N PHE A 8 2.59 4.04 -1.25
CA PHE A 8 1.69 3.16 -1.97
C PHE A 8 0.68 3.97 -2.78
N ASP A 9 0.51 3.63 -4.06
CA ASP A 9 -0.43 4.25 -4.97
C ASP A 9 -1.82 3.59 -4.90
N THR A 10 -2.79 4.09 -5.66
CA THR A 10 -4.15 3.55 -5.65
C THR A 10 -4.22 2.16 -6.32
N ASN A 11 -3.41 1.92 -7.35
CA ASN A 11 -3.43 0.67 -8.10
C ASN A 11 -3.01 -0.52 -7.23
N ILE A 12 -1.96 -0.39 -6.43
CA ILE A 12 -1.52 -1.48 -5.55
C ILE A 12 -2.55 -1.81 -4.48
N LEU A 13 -3.29 -0.80 -3.99
CA LEU A 13 -4.40 -1.01 -3.07
C LEU A 13 -5.57 -1.74 -3.75
N ILE A 14 -5.86 -1.44 -5.01
CA ILE A 14 -6.87 -2.16 -5.82
C ILE A 14 -6.46 -3.62 -6.04
N TYR A 15 -5.20 -3.88 -6.37
CA TYR A 15 -4.71 -5.26 -6.53
C TYR A 15 -4.81 -6.06 -5.21
N HIS A 16 -4.55 -5.41 -4.07
CA HIS A 16 -4.75 -6.01 -2.77
C HIS A 16 -6.22 -6.38 -2.52
N THR A 17 -7.19 -5.51 -2.84
CA THR A 17 -8.62 -5.85 -2.64
C THR A 17 -9.11 -6.94 -3.57
N GLN A 18 -8.47 -7.12 -4.73
CA GLN A 18 -8.73 -8.22 -5.66
C GLN A 18 -8.09 -9.55 -5.24
N GLY A 19 -7.30 -9.58 -4.16
CA GLY A 19 -6.63 -10.79 -3.70
C GLY A 19 -5.41 -11.18 -4.53
N PHE A 20 -4.78 -10.25 -5.24
CA PHE A 20 -3.54 -10.53 -5.97
C PHE A 20 -2.38 -10.75 -4.99
N ASN A 21 -1.92 -12.00 -4.85
CA ASN A 21 -0.96 -12.43 -3.82
C ASN A 21 0.26 -11.50 -3.65
N PRO A 22 0.95 -11.05 -4.72
CA PRO A 22 2.09 -10.14 -4.54
C PRO A 22 1.73 -8.80 -3.90
N ALA A 23 0.55 -8.25 -4.20
CA ALA A 23 0.08 -7.01 -3.58
C ALA A 23 -0.35 -7.24 -2.12
N VAL A 24 -1.00 -8.38 -1.85
CA VAL A 24 -1.40 -8.78 -0.50
C VAL A 24 -0.17 -8.93 0.40
N ASP A 25 0.82 -9.72 -0.04
CA ASP A 25 2.05 -9.97 0.71
C ASP A 25 2.85 -8.67 0.93
N LEU A 26 2.93 -7.81 -0.10
CA LEU A 26 3.63 -6.53 -0.01
C LEU A 26 2.99 -5.61 1.03
N ILE A 27 1.67 -5.47 1.00
CA ILE A 27 0.95 -4.59 1.93
C ILE A 27 1.00 -5.15 3.35
N LEU A 28 0.76 -6.45 3.54
CA LEU A 28 0.83 -7.08 4.86
C LEU A 28 2.21 -6.91 5.49
N LYS A 29 3.28 -7.08 4.73
CA LYS A 29 4.66 -6.84 5.19
C LYS A 29 4.84 -5.41 5.73
N HIS A 30 4.37 -4.39 4.99
CA HIS A 30 4.54 -2.99 5.40
C HIS A 30 3.58 -2.57 6.53
N ILE A 31 2.40 -3.17 6.62
CA ILE A 31 1.50 -3.02 7.78
C ILE A 31 2.19 -3.55 9.04
N GLN A 32 2.74 -4.76 8.99
CA GLN A 32 3.44 -5.38 10.14
C GLN A 32 4.68 -4.57 10.58
N GLN A 33 5.33 -3.88 9.64
CA GLN A 33 6.47 -3.02 9.90
C GLN A 33 6.08 -1.60 10.35
N GLY A 34 4.78 -1.26 10.38
CA GLY A 34 4.29 0.07 10.71
C GLY A 34 4.69 1.14 9.67
N SER A 35 4.96 0.73 8.44
CA SER A 35 5.52 1.55 7.37
C SER A 35 4.63 1.62 6.13
N LEU A 36 3.30 1.55 6.33
CA LEU A 36 2.33 1.73 5.26
C LEU A 36 2.03 3.22 5.09
N TYR A 37 2.70 3.86 4.13
CA TYR A 37 2.47 5.26 3.79
C TYR A 37 1.64 5.36 2.51
N ILE A 38 0.53 6.10 2.57
CA ILE A 38 -0.32 6.41 1.42
C ILE A 38 -0.49 7.92 1.31
N SER A 39 -0.62 8.43 0.09
CA SER A 39 -0.91 9.85 -0.11
C SER A 39 -2.38 10.15 0.24
N ILE A 40 -2.69 11.41 0.55
CA ILE A 40 -4.09 11.83 0.75
C ILE A 40 -4.92 11.65 -0.53
N LEU A 41 -4.31 11.86 -1.70
CA LEU A 41 -4.94 11.63 -2.99
C LEU A 41 -5.33 10.16 -3.16
N THR A 42 -4.40 9.26 -2.86
CA THR A 42 -4.63 7.81 -2.86
C THR A 42 -5.80 7.41 -1.97
N LYS A 43 -5.90 8.01 -0.77
CA LYS A 43 -7.02 7.75 0.14
C LYS A 43 -8.36 8.24 -0.41
N ILE A 44 -8.38 9.35 -1.14
CA ILE A 44 -9.58 9.90 -1.77
C ILE A 44 -9.99 9.01 -2.94
N GLU A 45 -9.07 8.71 -3.85
CA GLU A 45 -9.30 7.86 -5.03
C GLU A 45 -9.80 6.47 -4.63
N PHE A 46 -9.22 5.87 -3.59
CA PHE A 46 -9.61 4.55 -3.13
C PHE A 46 -10.98 4.49 -2.42
N ARG A 47 -11.49 5.64 -1.95
CA ARG A 47 -12.83 5.76 -1.35
C ARG A 47 -13.89 6.25 -2.35
N GLY A 48 -13.47 6.69 -3.53
CA GLY A 48 -14.31 7.23 -4.60
C GLY A 48 -15.00 6.15 -5.42
#